data_AF-Q07XK1-F1
#
_entry.id   AF-Q07XK1-F1
#
_cell.length_a   1.000
_cell.length_b   1.000
_cell.length_c   1.000
_cell.angle_alpha   90.00
_cell.angle_beta   90.00
_cell.angle_gamma   90.00
#
_symmetry.space_group_name_H-M   'P 1'
#
loop_
_entity.id
_entity.type
_entity.pdbx_description
1 polymer ?
#
loop_
_entity_poly.entity_id
_entity_poly.type
_entity_poly.pdbx_seq_one_letter_code
_entity_poly.pdbx_strand_id
1 'polypeptide(L)' 'MTIRLGIVTDPIESIDYNKDSPRAMLWAAQDRGWQLFYMKQADLYSLNGQVMGRCGPTCIRE' A
#
# COMPACT_ATOMS: atom_id res chain seq x y z
N MET A 1 16.85 9.99 -1.55
CA MET A 1 16.68 8.64 -2.12
C MET A 1 15.19 8.36 -2.21
N THR A 2 14.67 8.04 -3.40
CA THR A 2 13.24 7.78 -3.58
C THR A 2 12.97 6.30 -3.35
N ILE A 3 12.43 5.96 -2.18
CA ILE A 3 12.05 4.57 -1.86
C ILE A 3 10.66 4.31 -2.44
N ARG A 4 10.47 3.11 -2.99
CA ARG A 4 9.17 2.61 -3.44
C ARG A 4 8.64 1.67 -2.36
N LEU A 5 7.52 2.04 -1.73
CA LEU A 5 6.94 1.30 -0.62
C LEU A 5 5.60 0.69 -1.04
N GLY A 6 5.55 -0.64 -1.08
CA GLY A 6 4.33 -1.41 -1.31
C GLY A 6 3.67 -1.82 0.01
N ILE A 7 2.38 -1.55 0.16
CA ILE A 7 1.60 -1.89 1.35
C ILE A 7 0.40 -2.73 0.92
N VAL A 8 0.26 -3.89 1.55
CA VAL A 8 -0.91 -4.76 1.41
C VAL A 8 -1.76 -4.62 2.66
N THR A 9 -3.01 -4.22 2.51
CA THR A 9 -3.93 -4.08 3.64
C THR A 9 -5.37 -4.22 3.20
N ASP A 10 -6.25 -4.47 4.16
CA ASP A 10 -7.70 -4.44 4.00
C ASP A 10 -8.15 -3.08 3.45
N PRO A 11 -9.36 -2.99 2.84
CA PRO A 11 -9.89 -1.72 2.35
C PRO A 11 -9.80 -0.66 3.44
N ILE A 12 -9.28 0.52 3.11
CA ILE A 12 -9.15 1.63 4.06
C ILE A 12 -10.51 2.06 4.64
N GLU A 13 -11.60 1.75 3.92
CA GLU A 13 -12.99 1.91 4.35
C GLU A 13 -13.38 1.05 5.56
N SER A 14 -12.68 -0.08 5.78
CA SER A 14 -12.94 -1.01 6.90
C SER A 14 -11.95 -0.85 8.06
N ILE A 15 -11.00 0.08 7.96
CA ILE A 15 -10.06 0.37 9.05
C ILE A 15 -10.75 1.30 10.03
N ASP A 16 -11.13 0.77 11.20
CA ASP A 16 -11.58 1.57 12.34
C ASP A 16 -10.60 2.73 12.59
N TYR A 17 -11.11 3.96 12.53
CA TYR A 17 -10.37 5.21 12.74
C TYR A 17 -9.56 5.21 14.05
N ASN A 18 -9.94 4.36 15.02
CA ASN A 18 -9.26 4.21 16.30
C ASN A 18 -7.92 3.44 16.26
N LYS A 19 -7.51 2.88 15.12
CA LYS A 19 -6.22 2.18 14.96
C LYS A 19 -5.30 2.93 13.99
N ASP A 20 -4.76 4.06 14.46
CA ASP A 20 -3.96 5.07 13.72
C ASP A 20 -2.61 4.61 13.12
N SER A 21 -2.16 3.38 13.34
CA SER A 21 -0.79 2.98 12.99
C SER A 21 -0.46 2.95 11.48
N PRO A 22 -1.33 2.44 10.58
CA PRO A 22 -1.00 2.34 9.15
C PRO A 22 -0.96 3.69 8.44
N ARG A 23 -1.86 4.62 8.82
CA ARG A 23 -1.94 5.97 8.23
C ARG A 23 -0.76 6.84 8.59
N ALA A 24 -0.31 6.81 9.85
CA ALA A 24 0.86 7.56 10.27
C ALA A 24 2.12 7.17 9.48
N MET A 25 2.29 5.87 9.18
CA MET A 25 3.41 5.37 8.38
C MET A 25 3.32 5.79 6.91
N LEU A 26 2.10 5.81 6.34
CA LEU A 26 1.87 6.31 4.98
C LEU A 26 2.19 7.80 4.87
N TRP A 27 1.71 8.61 5.82
CA TRP A 27 2.01 10.05 5.87
C TRP A 27 3.50 10.32 6.05
N ALA A 28 4.17 9.59 6.94
CA ALA A 28 5.61 9.70 7.12
C ALA A 28 6.42 9.33 5.85
N ALA A 29 5.92 8.38 5.05
CA ALA A 29 6.51 8.01 3.77
C ALA A 29 6.24 9.04 2.67
N GLN A 30 5.04 9.63 2.61
CA GLN A 30 4.74 10.75 1.70
C GLN A 30 5.58 11.98 2.00
N ASP A 31 5.71 12.35 3.28
CA ASP A 31 6.53 13.47 3.75
C ASP A 31 8.00 13.31 3.34
N ARG A 32 8.49 12.07 3.34
CA ARG A 32 9.82 11.71 2.84
C ARG A 32 9.94 11.64 1.32
N GLY A 33 8.87 11.94 0.59
CA GLY A 33 8.82 11.91 -0.88
C GLY A 33 8.90 10.49 -1.46
N TRP A 34 8.49 9.47 -0.71
CA TRP A 34 8.50 8.09 -1.19
C TRP A 34 7.30 7.82 -2.11
N GLN A 35 7.50 6.91 -3.06
CA GLN A 35 6.42 6.49 -3.95
C GLN A 35 5.67 5.33 -3.28
N LEU A 36 4.39 5.55 -3.01
CA LEU A 36 3.53 4.58 -2.35
C LEU A 36 2.76 3.74 -3.36
N PHE A 37 2.65 2.45 -3.08
CA PHE A 37 1.84 1.50 -3.82
C PHE A 37 0.93 0.78 -2.83
N TYR A 38 -0.38 0.88 -3.03
CA TYR A 38 -1.36 0.16 -2.22
C TYR A 38 -1.85 -1.05 -3.01
N MET A 39 -2.03 -2.15 -2.30
CA MET A 39 -2.52 -3.42 -2.84
C MET A 39 -3.51 -4.01 -1.85
N LYS A 40 -4.55 -4.66 -2.35
CA LYS A 40 -5.43 -5.51 -1.56
C LYS A 40 -4.92 -6.94 -1.61
N GLN A 41 -5.40 -7.79 -0.71
CA GLN A 41 -5.07 -9.22 -0.75
C GLN A 41 -5.47 -9.87 -2.09
N ALA A 42 -6.55 -9.39 -2.72
CA ALA A 42 -6.98 -9.85 -4.05
C ALA A 42 -6.03 -9.46 -5.19
N ASP A 43 -5.13 -8.50 -4.98
CA ASP A 43 -4.12 -8.08 -5.97
C ASP A 43 -2.85 -8.94 -5.90
N LEU A 44 -2.75 -9.83 -4.90
CA LEU A 44 -1.68 -10.80 -4.78
C LEU A 44 -2.02 -12.07 -5.56
N TYR A 45 -1.05 -12.56 -6.32
CA TYR A 45 -1.19 -13.79 -7.10
C TYR A 45 0.15 -14.53 -7.15
N SER A 46 0.14 -15.80 -7.54
CA SER A 46 1.37 -16.56 -7.79
C SER A 46 1.56 -16.74 -9.28
N LEU A 47 2.77 -16.47 -9.78
CA LEU A 47 3.17 -16.74 -11.16
C LEU A 47 4.41 -17.62 -11.12
N ASN A 48 4.33 -18.83 -11.68
CA ASN A 48 5.41 -19.81 -11.68
C ASN A 48 5.99 -20.11 -10.28
N GLY A 49 5.12 -20.13 -9.25
CA GLY A 49 5.55 -20.38 -7.87
C GLY A 49 6.15 -19.16 -7.15
N GLN A 50 6.21 -18.00 -7.81
CA GLN A 50 6.64 -16.73 -7.18
C GLN A 50 5.43 -15.88 -6.82
N VAL A 51 5.41 -15.33 -5.60
CA VAL A 51 4.39 -14.39 -5.17
C VAL A 51 4.59 -13.05 -5.88
N MET A 52 3.56 -12.60 -6.56
CA MET A 52 3.49 -11.36 -7.32
C MET A 52 2.36 -10.48 -6.78
N GLY A 53 2.48 -9.17 -6.95
CA GLY A 53 1.45 -8.20 -6.61
C GLY A 53 1.16 -7.30 -7.81
N ARG A 54 -0.12 -7.11 -8.13
CA ARG A 54 -0.53 -6.21 -9.21
C ARG A 54 -0.69 -4.80 -8.65
N CYS A 55 0.27 -3.92 -8.92
CA CYS A 55 0.20 -2.51 -8.56
C CYS A 55 0.12 -1.65 -9.84
N GLY A 56 -0.96 -0.89 -9.98
CA GLY A 56 -1.08 0.14 -11.03
C GLY A 56 -0.26 1.39 -10.67
N PRO A 57 0.12 2.22 -11.66
CA PRO A 57 0.88 3.47 -11.43
C PRO A 57 0.10 4.52 -10.62
N THR A 58 -1.19 4.31 -10.39
CA THR A 58 -2.12 5.26 -9.80
C THR A 58 -2.62 4.73 -8.47
N CYS A 59 -1.81 4.79 -7.43
CA CYS A 59 -2.27 4.48 -6.08
C CYS A 59 -2.16 5.68 -5.15
N ILE A 60 -2.89 6.73 -5.52
CA ILE A 60 -3.48 7.69 -4.59
C ILE A 60 -4.85 8.02 -5.18
N ARG A 61 -5.93 7.61 -4.51
CA ARG A 61 -7.25 8.24 -4.65
C ARG A 61 -7.97 8.07 -3.32
N GLU A 62 -8.22 9.23 -2.72
CA GLU A 62 -9.25 9.60 -1.73
C GLU A 62 -9.50 8.65 -0.54
#